data_AF-A0A5E4GC29-F1
#
_entry.id   AF-A0A5E4GC29-F1
#
_cell.length_a   1.000
_cell.length_b   1.000
_cell.length_c   1.000
_cell.angle_alpha   90.00
_cell.angle_beta   90.00
_cell.angle_gamma   90.00
#
_symmetry.space_group_name_H-M   'P 1'
#
loop_
_entity.id
_entity.type
_entity.pdbx_description
1 polymer ?
#
loop_
_entity_poly.entity_id
_entity_poly.type
_entity_poly.pdbx_seq_one_letter_code
_entity_poly.pdbx_strand_id
1 'polypeptide(L)'
;MCKVSGKTNLTYEEALLSEERATEKVHQFPKELMEPALQIIQYKGDEPVEEPIKYPIDDLLVQPDADDPVFTDRPSPSRDFNVPMECVGDLLMVWDFCSSFGRLLHLWPFSLEDFENAICHKKGNLVLLVEAHSALLRLLIKDNGEYFSAVRERNRKLKITLITWTEFLCDFLEMINIPELCAYVATIKRGHYGLLDAHAKLGIFRELVNHALETNIVREKLDKFVEQRQALGATRREEALEEARKKRKEKERLRAESDVDQVMDLESKGSASENGNHIRQNGDIVKKRNGEIRSSRQDSASEKSGSKQVDAAPKKMARKQKVEVKVPTANGNGKDLSEKEALERSRDDRKEVVGQSSKERRREYYEREIEKRFIRTNSLGKDRNHNRYWWFQRDGRIFVESSDSKQWGYYSSKEELYLLTGSLNCKGERERALKKQLEKFISRICLEIEKRSKDLAQRVALEEAVLRRSSRVRAPPRKNPANAFLEYVNKWKED
;
A
#
# COMPACT_ATOMS: atom_id res chain seq x y z
N MET A 1 -8.73 16.15 66.20
CA MET A 1 -9.07 14.74 65.90
C MET A 1 -8.08 13.89 66.67
N CYS A 2 -8.57 12.87 67.37
CA CYS A 2 -7.76 11.88 68.05
C CYS A 2 -6.96 11.06 67.03
N LYS A 3 -5.64 10.91 67.22
CA LYS A 3 -4.74 10.28 66.25
C LYS A 3 -4.87 8.75 66.23
N VAL A 4 -5.19 8.13 67.38
CA VAL A 4 -5.29 6.66 67.52
C VAL A 4 -6.71 6.16 67.30
N SER A 5 -7.74 6.86 67.81
CA SER A 5 -9.15 6.44 67.70
C SER A 5 -9.95 7.13 66.59
N GLY A 6 -9.37 8.09 65.87
CA GLY A 6 -10.01 8.81 64.75
C GLY A 6 -11.12 9.81 65.14
N LYS A 7 -11.54 9.84 66.40
CA LYS A 7 -12.68 10.66 66.86
C LYS A 7 -12.44 12.17 66.75
N THR A 8 -13.52 12.91 66.49
CA THR A 8 -13.58 14.37 66.47
C THR A 8 -14.47 14.88 67.62
N ASN A 9 -14.43 16.20 67.88
CA ASN A 9 -15.30 16.90 68.82
C ASN A 9 -15.27 16.34 70.27
N LEU A 10 -14.07 16.04 70.78
CA LEU A 10 -13.80 15.73 72.18
C LEU A 10 -13.00 16.86 72.84
N THR A 11 -13.15 17.04 74.15
CA THR A 11 -12.22 17.86 74.96
C THR A 11 -10.84 17.17 75.05
N TYR A 12 -9.83 17.89 75.57
CA TYR A 12 -8.46 17.37 75.66
C TYR A 12 -8.35 16.12 76.55
N GLU A 13 -9.02 16.11 77.70
CA GLU A 13 -9.00 14.99 78.65
C GLU A 13 -9.77 13.76 78.10
N GLU A 14 -10.93 13.99 77.47
CA GLU A 14 -11.68 12.94 76.77
C GLU A 14 -10.91 12.35 75.58
N ALA A 15 -10.15 13.19 74.85
CA ALA A 15 -9.29 12.74 73.78
C ALA A 15 -8.15 11.86 74.30
N LEU A 16 -7.49 12.26 75.41
CA LEU A 16 -6.42 11.49 76.06
C LEU A 16 -6.94 10.11 76.50
N LEU A 17 -8.06 10.08 77.25
CA LEU A 17 -8.73 8.85 77.68
C LEU A 17 -9.25 8.00 76.52
N SER A 18 -9.53 8.59 75.36
CA SER A 18 -9.91 7.85 74.14
C SER A 18 -8.71 7.38 73.30
N GLU A 19 -7.48 7.86 73.56
CA GLU A 19 -6.25 7.28 73.02
C GLU A 19 -5.76 6.12 73.89
N GLU A 20 -5.76 6.30 75.22
CA GLU A 20 -5.39 5.27 76.19
C GLU A 20 -6.27 4.01 76.07
N ARG A 21 -7.60 4.16 76.06
CA ARG A 21 -8.52 3.03 75.82
C ARG A 21 -8.47 2.45 74.40
N ALA A 22 -7.79 3.12 73.46
CA ALA A 22 -7.56 2.58 72.12
C ALA A 22 -6.26 1.77 72.07
N THR A 23 -5.18 2.23 72.73
CA THR A 23 -3.93 1.46 72.85
C THR A 23 -4.10 0.22 73.72
N GLU A 24 -4.87 0.29 74.82
CA GLU A 24 -5.26 -0.88 75.62
C GLU A 24 -5.92 -1.97 74.77
N LYS A 25 -6.84 -1.58 73.86
CA LYS A 25 -7.53 -2.52 72.97
C LYS A 25 -6.63 -3.15 71.91
N VAL A 26 -5.60 -2.43 71.46
CA VAL A 26 -4.56 -3.00 70.60
C VAL A 26 -3.69 -3.99 71.39
N HIS A 27 -3.40 -3.73 72.67
CA HIS A 27 -2.69 -4.67 73.55
C HIS A 27 -3.53 -5.90 73.96
N GLN A 28 -4.87 -5.81 73.91
CA GLN A 28 -5.78 -6.94 74.08
C GLN A 28 -6.01 -7.77 72.79
N PHE A 29 -5.41 -7.41 71.65
CA PHE A 29 -5.55 -8.19 70.43
C PHE A 29 -4.84 -9.56 70.56
N PRO A 30 -5.51 -10.70 70.26
CA PRO A 30 -4.90 -12.02 70.40
C PRO A 30 -3.65 -12.17 69.53
N LYS A 31 -2.54 -12.63 70.13
CA LYS A 31 -1.24 -12.71 69.45
C LYS A 31 -1.25 -13.76 68.33
N GLU A 32 -2.03 -14.83 68.51
CA GLU A 32 -2.28 -15.88 67.53
C GLU A 32 -2.95 -15.36 66.26
N LEU A 33 -3.61 -14.20 66.33
CA LEU A 33 -4.28 -13.56 65.18
C LEU A 33 -3.43 -12.45 64.53
N MET A 34 -2.30 -12.04 65.13
CA MET A 34 -1.43 -11.02 64.51
C MET A 34 -0.75 -11.54 63.25
N GLU A 35 -0.15 -12.73 63.28
CA GLU A 35 0.50 -13.30 62.09
C GLU A 35 -0.49 -13.50 60.93
N PRO A 36 -1.66 -14.15 61.11
CA PRO A 36 -2.68 -14.22 60.07
C PRO A 36 -3.15 -12.85 59.57
N ALA A 37 -3.38 -11.87 60.46
CA ALA A 37 -3.84 -10.55 60.05
C ALA A 37 -2.77 -9.78 59.24
N LEU A 38 -1.51 -9.80 59.69
CA LEU A 38 -0.39 -9.20 58.96
C LEU A 38 -0.19 -9.87 57.61
N GLN A 39 -0.26 -11.20 57.55
CA GLN A 39 -0.09 -11.95 56.31
C GLN A 39 -1.23 -11.67 55.31
N ILE A 40 -2.49 -11.56 55.78
CA ILE A 40 -3.64 -11.15 54.95
C ILE A 40 -3.50 -9.70 54.45
N ILE A 41 -2.93 -8.80 55.25
CA ILE A 41 -2.71 -7.39 54.87
C ILE A 41 -1.56 -7.27 53.85
N GLN A 42 -0.47 -8.03 54.03
CA GLN A 42 0.66 -8.04 53.09
C GLN A 42 0.32 -8.74 51.77
N TYR A 43 -0.41 -9.86 51.78
CA TYR A 43 -0.80 -10.56 50.54
C TYR A 43 -1.66 -9.73 49.58
N LYS A 44 -2.30 -8.65 50.06
CA LYS A 44 -3.03 -7.69 49.22
C LYS A 44 -2.15 -6.64 48.54
N GLY A 45 -0.84 -6.64 48.79
CA GLY A 45 0.12 -5.76 48.10
C GLY A 45 0.80 -6.38 46.89
N ASP A 46 0.89 -7.72 46.84
CA ASP A 46 1.78 -8.46 45.93
C ASP A 46 1.03 -9.32 44.88
N GLU A 47 -0.23 -8.99 44.55
CA GLU A 47 -0.77 -9.39 43.24
C GLU A 47 -0.03 -8.57 42.16
N PRO A 48 0.71 -9.20 41.23
CA PRO A 48 1.38 -8.47 40.17
C PRO A 48 0.32 -7.84 39.27
N VAL A 49 0.19 -6.51 39.33
CA VAL A 49 -0.66 -5.75 38.41
C VAL A 49 -0.04 -5.86 37.02
N GLU A 50 -0.47 -6.87 36.24
CA GLU A 50 -0.01 -7.07 34.88
C GLU A 50 -0.29 -5.80 34.06
N GLU A 51 0.79 -5.14 33.60
CA GLU A 51 0.64 -3.92 32.81
C GLU A 51 -0.17 -4.23 31.54
N PRO A 52 -1.27 -3.50 31.27
CA PRO A 52 -2.20 -3.87 30.21
C PRO A 52 -1.49 -3.89 28.85
N ILE A 53 -1.38 -5.09 28.27
CA ILE A 53 -0.54 -5.38 27.11
C ILE A 53 -0.88 -4.40 25.98
N LYS A 54 0.03 -3.46 25.73
CA LYS A 54 -0.18 -2.40 24.76
C LYS A 54 0.05 -2.92 23.35
N TYR A 55 -1.02 -3.43 22.75
CA TYR A 55 -1.01 -3.73 21.32
C TYR A 55 -0.68 -2.46 20.51
N PRO A 56 0.17 -2.58 19.48
CA PRO A 56 0.66 -3.82 18.90
C PRO A 56 1.97 -4.35 19.50
N ILE A 57 2.16 -5.68 19.45
CA ILE A 57 3.36 -6.38 19.93
C ILE A 57 3.92 -7.33 18.86
N ASP A 58 5.05 -7.98 19.14
CA ASP A 58 5.58 -9.02 18.24
C ASP A 58 4.58 -10.14 18.02
N ASP A 59 4.38 -10.55 16.77
CA ASP A 59 3.39 -11.53 16.34
C ASP A 59 3.56 -12.93 16.98
N LEU A 60 4.74 -13.25 17.52
CA LEU A 60 5.01 -14.49 18.26
C LEU A 60 4.71 -14.38 19.76
N LEU A 61 4.51 -13.16 20.27
CA LEU A 61 4.13 -12.88 21.66
C LEU A 61 2.62 -12.62 21.84
N VAL A 62 1.86 -12.62 20.74
CA VAL A 62 0.40 -12.47 20.76
C VAL A 62 -0.27 -13.71 21.34
N GLN A 63 -0.82 -13.56 22.54
CA GLN A 63 -1.66 -14.59 23.18
C GLN A 63 -3.11 -14.51 22.66
N PRO A 64 -3.82 -15.64 22.51
CA PRO A 64 -5.26 -15.66 22.24
C PRO A 64 -6.07 -15.12 23.42
N ASP A 65 -7.16 -14.45 23.10
CA ASP A 65 -8.00 -13.72 24.06
C ASP A 65 -9.49 -14.03 23.82
N ALA A 66 -10.34 -13.82 24.83
CA ALA A 66 -11.77 -14.14 24.71
C ALA A 66 -12.51 -13.20 23.76
N ASP A 67 -12.04 -11.96 23.64
CA ASP A 67 -12.57 -10.93 22.74
C ASP A 67 -11.91 -10.93 21.33
N ASP A 68 -11.02 -11.88 21.02
CA ASP A 68 -10.42 -11.96 19.68
C ASP A 68 -11.45 -12.37 18.61
N PRO A 69 -11.43 -11.75 17.41
CA PRO A 69 -12.33 -12.13 16.33
C PRO A 69 -12.00 -13.54 15.84
N VAL A 70 -13.02 -14.28 15.39
CA VAL A 70 -12.84 -15.61 14.79
C VAL A 70 -12.01 -15.51 13.51
N PHE A 71 -10.72 -15.80 13.63
CA PHE A 71 -9.79 -15.87 12.50
C PHE A 71 -10.11 -17.10 11.64
N THR A 72 -10.03 -16.95 10.32
CA THR A 72 -10.11 -18.08 9.38
C THR A 72 -8.79 -18.85 9.34
N ASP A 73 -8.85 -20.15 9.11
CA ASP A 73 -7.65 -20.97 8.86
C ASP A 73 -6.83 -20.37 7.70
N ARG A 74 -5.50 -20.38 7.86
CA ARG A 74 -4.60 -19.91 6.81
C ARG A 74 -4.54 -20.96 5.69
N PRO A 75 -4.93 -20.63 4.45
CA PRO A 75 -4.86 -21.58 3.34
C PRO A 75 -3.40 -21.94 3.06
N SER A 76 -3.17 -23.19 2.64
CA SER A 76 -1.85 -23.61 2.16
C SER A 76 -1.63 -23.09 0.72
N PRO A 77 -0.54 -22.37 0.42
CA PRO A 77 -0.29 -21.89 -0.93
C PRO A 77 0.05 -23.05 -1.87
N SER A 78 -0.48 -23.00 -3.09
CA SER A 78 -0.08 -23.89 -4.19
C SER A 78 1.42 -23.73 -4.49
N ARG A 79 2.06 -24.82 -4.93
CA ARG A 79 3.50 -24.90 -5.23
C ARG A 79 3.75 -25.44 -6.64
N ASP A 80 2.76 -25.33 -7.52
CA ASP A 80 2.68 -26.06 -8.79
C ASP A 80 3.45 -25.33 -9.90
N PHE A 81 4.75 -25.13 -9.66
CA PHE A 81 5.71 -24.57 -10.60
C PHE A 81 6.26 -25.65 -11.54
N ASN A 82 6.52 -25.27 -12.79
CA ASN A 82 7.18 -26.12 -13.78
C ASN A 82 8.71 -26.06 -13.68
N VAL A 83 9.27 -25.03 -13.02
CA VAL A 83 10.70 -24.93 -12.67
C VAL A 83 11.01 -25.55 -11.30
N PRO A 84 12.27 -25.96 -11.03
CA PRO A 84 12.71 -26.33 -9.69
C PRO A 84 12.49 -25.20 -8.68
N MET A 85 12.14 -25.54 -7.44
CA MET A 85 11.76 -24.57 -6.39
C MET A 85 12.83 -23.48 -6.14
N GLU A 86 14.10 -23.85 -6.20
CA GLU A 86 15.25 -22.96 -6.05
C GLU A 86 15.34 -21.90 -7.17
N CYS A 87 14.80 -22.21 -8.35
CA CYS A 87 14.80 -21.33 -9.52
C CYS A 87 13.62 -20.34 -9.55
N VAL A 88 12.62 -20.48 -8.67
CA VAL A 88 11.39 -19.67 -8.71
C VAL A 88 11.67 -18.18 -8.45
N GLY A 89 12.60 -17.87 -7.55
CA GLY A 89 13.00 -16.47 -7.28
C GLY A 89 13.61 -15.79 -8.50
N ASP A 90 14.57 -16.46 -9.16
CA ASP A 90 15.20 -15.94 -10.39
C ASP A 90 14.21 -15.85 -11.56
N LEU A 91 13.30 -16.83 -11.71
CA LEU A 91 12.22 -16.80 -12.70
C LEU A 91 11.34 -15.54 -12.52
N LEU A 92 10.87 -15.29 -11.29
CA LEU A 92 10.02 -14.15 -10.96
C LEU A 92 10.75 -12.81 -11.17
N MET A 93 12.02 -12.72 -10.74
CA MET A 93 12.85 -11.52 -10.88
C MET A 93 13.07 -11.16 -12.37
N VAL A 94 13.51 -12.13 -13.18
CA VAL A 94 13.76 -11.95 -14.61
C VAL A 94 12.46 -11.62 -15.36
N TRP A 95 11.36 -12.30 -15.03
CA TRP A 95 10.07 -12.03 -15.65
C TRP A 95 9.50 -10.66 -15.26
N ASP A 96 9.62 -10.21 -14.01
CA ASP A 96 9.17 -8.88 -13.59
C ASP A 96 10.02 -7.79 -14.26
N PHE A 97 11.34 -7.97 -14.37
CA PHE A 97 12.19 -7.04 -15.12
C PHE A 97 11.77 -6.95 -16.60
N CYS A 98 11.65 -8.09 -17.30
CA CYS A 98 11.18 -8.12 -18.68
C CYS A 98 9.78 -7.51 -18.85
N SER A 99 8.87 -7.80 -17.92
CA SER A 99 7.50 -7.29 -17.88
C SER A 99 7.42 -5.78 -17.65
N SER A 100 8.28 -5.24 -16.79
CA SER A 100 8.23 -3.85 -16.38
C SER A 100 9.06 -2.94 -17.31
N PHE A 101 10.17 -3.44 -17.83
CA PHE A 101 11.04 -2.74 -18.79
C PHE A 101 10.78 -3.11 -20.26
N GLY A 102 9.79 -3.96 -20.59
CA GLY A 102 9.52 -4.41 -21.97
C GLY A 102 9.43 -3.30 -23.04
N ARG A 103 8.93 -2.11 -22.68
CA ARG A 103 8.91 -0.91 -23.57
C ARG A 103 10.28 -0.24 -23.77
N LEU A 104 11.25 -0.44 -22.87
CA LEU A 104 12.64 -0.04 -23.05
C LEU A 104 13.41 -1.10 -23.87
N LEU A 105 13.13 -2.36 -23.57
CA LEU A 105 13.73 -3.55 -24.15
C LEU A 105 13.26 -3.85 -25.59
N HIS A 106 12.20 -3.17 -26.05
CA HIS A 106 11.55 -3.44 -27.34
C HIS A 106 11.10 -4.91 -27.43
N LEU A 107 10.47 -5.37 -26.33
CA LEU A 107 10.08 -6.75 -26.07
C LEU A 107 8.58 -6.80 -25.74
N TRP A 108 7.80 -7.38 -26.66
CA TRP A 108 6.35 -7.52 -26.52
C TRP A 108 5.95 -8.34 -25.28
N PRO A 109 4.85 -8.01 -24.56
CA PRO A 109 4.47 -8.73 -23.33
C PRO A 109 4.14 -10.22 -23.54
N PHE A 110 4.49 -11.04 -22.54
CA PHE A 110 4.22 -12.47 -22.44
C PHE A 110 3.85 -12.83 -20.99
N SER A 111 3.11 -13.94 -20.77
CA SER A 111 2.73 -14.34 -19.40
C SER A 111 3.89 -15.01 -18.65
N LEU A 112 3.75 -15.14 -17.33
CA LEU A 112 4.74 -15.86 -16.51
C LEU A 112 4.77 -17.35 -16.88
N GLU A 113 3.63 -17.94 -17.24
CA GLU A 113 3.52 -19.32 -17.72
C GLU A 113 4.20 -19.48 -19.08
N ASP A 114 4.02 -18.53 -20.01
CA ASP A 114 4.69 -18.57 -21.31
C ASP A 114 6.22 -18.58 -21.13
N PHE A 115 6.73 -17.79 -20.17
CA PHE A 115 8.16 -17.74 -19.85
C PHE A 115 8.65 -19.01 -19.15
N GLU A 116 7.93 -19.48 -18.13
CA GLU A 116 8.26 -20.69 -17.37
C GLU A 116 8.31 -21.92 -18.26
N ASN A 117 7.29 -22.11 -19.11
CA ASN A 117 7.27 -23.18 -20.11
C ASN A 117 8.43 -23.04 -21.10
N ALA A 118 8.75 -21.82 -21.56
CA ALA A 118 9.89 -21.60 -22.45
C ALA A 118 11.24 -21.94 -21.82
N ILE A 119 11.44 -21.65 -20.52
CA ILE A 119 12.64 -22.04 -19.75
C ILE A 119 12.74 -23.57 -19.66
N CYS A 120 11.66 -24.25 -19.27
CA CYS A 120 11.65 -25.71 -19.13
C CYS A 120 11.68 -26.46 -20.47
N HIS A 121 11.34 -25.80 -21.58
CA HIS A 121 11.32 -26.40 -22.90
C HIS A 121 12.72 -26.75 -23.43
N LYS A 122 12.85 -27.97 -23.99
CA LYS A 122 14.14 -28.53 -24.46
C LYS A 122 14.24 -28.77 -25.97
N LYS A 123 13.14 -28.74 -26.74
CA LYS A 123 13.11 -29.24 -28.14
C LYS A 123 12.24 -28.39 -29.08
N GLY A 124 12.77 -27.28 -29.60
CA GLY A 124 12.10 -26.52 -30.66
C GLY A 124 12.60 -25.08 -30.77
N ASN A 125 11.84 -24.25 -31.49
CA ASN A 125 12.20 -22.85 -31.70
C ASN A 125 11.89 -22.00 -30.45
N LEU A 126 12.93 -21.54 -29.76
CA LEU A 126 12.83 -20.84 -28.47
C LEU A 126 12.61 -19.32 -28.62
N VAL A 127 11.74 -18.90 -29.56
CA VAL A 127 11.61 -17.49 -30.01
C VAL A 127 11.50 -16.51 -28.85
N LEU A 128 10.70 -16.83 -27.82
CA LEU A 128 10.56 -16.01 -26.61
C LEU A 128 11.90 -15.80 -25.88
N LEU A 129 12.67 -16.87 -25.63
CA LEU A 129 13.97 -16.75 -24.97
C LEU A 129 14.99 -16.04 -25.86
N VAL A 130 14.97 -16.29 -27.17
CA VAL A 130 15.89 -15.65 -28.14
C VAL A 130 15.66 -14.15 -28.19
N GLU A 131 14.40 -13.70 -28.26
CA GLU A 131 14.07 -12.27 -28.26
C GLU A 131 14.33 -11.62 -26.91
N ALA A 132 14.10 -12.31 -25.79
CA ALA A 132 14.41 -11.78 -24.45
C ALA A 132 15.93 -11.59 -24.25
N HIS A 133 16.77 -12.58 -24.59
CA HIS A 133 18.23 -12.41 -24.58
C HIS A 133 18.66 -11.28 -25.53
N SER A 134 18.15 -11.29 -26.77
CA SER A 134 18.49 -10.27 -27.76
C SER A 134 18.10 -8.87 -27.29
N ALA A 135 17.00 -8.71 -26.57
CA ALA A 135 16.55 -7.44 -26.02
C ALA A 135 17.48 -6.92 -24.90
N LEU A 136 17.91 -7.79 -23.98
CA LEU A 136 18.87 -7.45 -22.93
C LEU A 136 20.24 -7.12 -23.54
N LEU A 137 20.75 -7.96 -24.44
CA LEU A 137 22.03 -7.73 -25.12
C LEU A 137 22.02 -6.46 -25.99
N ARG A 138 20.90 -6.12 -26.66
CA ARG A 138 20.71 -4.85 -27.37
C ARG A 138 20.78 -3.65 -26.43
N LEU A 139 20.23 -3.74 -25.22
CA LEU A 139 20.31 -2.68 -24.21
C LEU A 139 21.76 -2.48 -23.72
N LEU A 140 22.49 -3.57 -23.42
CA LEU A 140 23.89 -3.50 -22.99
C LEU A 140 24.81 -2.91 -24.09
N ILE A 141 24.59 -3.25 -25.36
CA ILE A 141 25.28 -2.64 -26.51
C ILE A 141 24.98 -1.13 -26.58
N LYS A 142 23.73 -0.72 -26.35
CA LYS A 142 23.30 0.68 -26.47
C LYS A 142 23.88 1.61 -25.39
N ASP A 143 24.26 1.08 -24.23
CA ASP A 143 24.83 1.89 -23.13
C ASP A 143 26.29 2.31 -23.39
N ASN A 144 26.96 1.71 -24.39
CA ASN A 144 28.38 1.92 -24.72
C ASN A 144 29.38 1.56 -23.61
N GLY A 145 28.96 0.75 -22.62
CA GLY A 145 29.80 0.30 -21.50
C GLY A 145 30.79 -0.81 -21.85
N GLU A 146 31.19 -1.58 -20.82
CA GLU A 146 32.20 -2.65 -20.92
C GLU A 146 31.81 -3.71 -21.97
N TYR A 147 30.56 -4.18 -21.95
CA TYR A 147 30.08 -5.15 -22.93
C TYR A 147 30.10 -4.65 -24.38
N PHE A 148 29.80 -3.37 -24.61
CA PHE A 148 29.95 -2.77 -25.94
C PHE A 148 31.42 -2.77 -26.40
N SER A 149 32.34 -2.52 -25.48
CA SER A 149 33.78 -2.51 -25.74
C SER A 149 34.27 -3.92 -26.10
N ALA A 150 33.92 -4.93 -25.31
CA ALA A 150 34.24 -6.34 -25.57
C ALA A 150 33.69 -6.85 -26.91
N VAL A 151 32.46 -6.47 -27.27
CA VAL A 151 31.84 -6.79 -28.59
C VAL A 151 32.57 -6.08 -29.74
N ARG A 152 33.06 -4.86 -29.53
CA ARG A 152 33.79 -4.08 -30.54
C ARG A 152 35.20 -4.63 -30.79
N GLU A 153 35.92 -5.05 -29.75
CA GLU A 153 37.23 -5.71 -29.87
C GLU A 153 37.14 -7.00 -30.68
N ARG A 154 36.02 -7.72 -30.56
CA ARG A 154 35.68 -8.91 -31.35
C ARG A 154 35.19 -8.59 -32.77
N ASN A 155 35.26 -7.33 -33.20
CA ASN A 155 34.96 -6.83 -34.54
C ASN A 155 33.57 -7.24 -35.09
N ARG A 156 32.57 -7.38 -34.22
CA ARG A 156 31.23 -7.85 -34.61
C ARG A 156 30.39 -6.75 -35.27
N LYS A 157 29.59 -7.15 -36.27
CA LYS A 157 28.48 -6.34 -36.78
C LYS A 157 27.41 -6.22 -35.69
N LEU A 158 27.08 -5.01 -35.24
CA LEU A 158 26.19 -4.72 -34.10
C LEU A 158 24.69 -4.99 -34.36
N LYS A 159 24.34 -6.07 -35.08
CA LYS A 159 22.95 -6.48 -35.35
C LYS A 159 22.70 -7.91 -34.83
N ILE A 160 21.99 -7.99 -33.71
CA ILE A 160 21.59 -9.27 -33.10
C ILE A 160 20.40 -9.86 -33.87
N THR A 161 20.57 -11.09 -34.36
CA THR A 161 19.56 -11.82 -35.15
C THR A 161 19.23 -13.17 -34.50
N LEU A 162 18.18 -13.83 -34.97
CA LEU A 162 17.78 -15.16 -34.49
C LEU A 162 18.87 -16.25 -34.67
N ILE A 163 19.89 -16.00 -35.51
CA ILE A 163 21.04 -16.89 -35.70
C ILE A 163 22.32 -16.42 -34.99
N THR A 164 22.53 -15.11 -34.80
CA THR A 164 23.77 -14.57 -34.19
C THR A 164 23.69 -14.34 -32.68
N TRP A 165 22.51 -14.34 -32.06
CA TRP A 165 22.34 -14.04 -30.62
C TRP A 165 23.16 -14.93 -29.68
N THR A 166 23.36 -16.21 -30.02
CA THR A 166 24.19 -17.16 -29.24
C THR A 166 25.65 -16.70 -29.16
N GLU A 167 26.17 -16.07 -30.21
CA GLU A 167 27.53 -15.57 -30.27
C GLU A 167 27.72 -14.35 -29.35
N PHE A 168 26.79 -13.40 -29.39
CA PHE A 168 26.72 -12.27 -28.45
C PHE A 168 26.56 -12.74 -26.99
N LEU A 169 25.73 -13.77 -26.78
CA LEU A 169 25.59 -14.36 -25.45
C LEU A 169 26.90 -14.99 -24.96
N CYS A 170 27.63 -15.69 -25.83
CA CYS A 170 28.94 -16.24 -25.47
C CYS A 170 29.98 -15.16 -25.18
N ASP A 171 29.99 -14.06 -25.93
CA ASP A 171 30.82 -12.90 -25.62
C ASP A 171 30.51 -12.33 -24.23
N PHE A 172 29.22 -12.23 -23.86
CA PHE A 172 28.81 -11.78 -22.53
C PHE A 172 29.26 -12.75 -21.42
N LEU A 173 29.08 -14.06 -21.62
CA LEU A 173 29.53 -15.07 -20.66
C LEU A 173 31.06 -15.15 -20.51
N GLU A 174 31.82 -14.85 -21.58
CA GLU A 174 33.27 -14.74 -21.53
C GLU A 174 33.75 -13.41 -20.92
N MET A 175 32.95 -12.34 -20.97
CA MET A 175 33.22 -11.06 -20.32
C MET A 175 33.02 -11.15 -18.80
N ILE A 176 31.88 -11.69 -18.34
CA ILE A 176 31.60 -11.80 -16.89
C ILE A 176 32.49 -12.85 -16.20
N ASN A 177 33.02 -13.81 -16.96
CA ASN A 177 34.00 -14.81 -16.51
C ASN A 177 33.59 -15.62 -15.25
N ILE A 178 32.29 -15.84 -15.05
CA ILE A 178 31.73 -16.65 -13.95
C ILE A 178 31.86 -18.14 -14.30
N PRO A 179 32.70 -18.93 -13.61
CA PRO A 179 33.09 -20.28 -14.06
C PRO A 179 31.91 -21.22 -14.34
N GLU A 180 30.88 -21.17 -13.50
CA GLU A 180 29.66 -21.98 -13.58
C GLU A 180 28.89 -21.69 -14.87
N LEU A 181 28.88 -20.43 -15.32
CA LEU A 181 28.18 -20.01 -16.55
C LEU A 181 29.08 -20.16 -17.79
N CYS A 182 30.38 -19.91 -17.66
CA CYS A 182 31.36 -20.12 -18.73
C CYS A 182 31.40 -21.59 -19.18
N ALA A 183 31.16 -22.55 -18.28
CA ALA A 183 31.06 -23.97 -18.61
C ALA A 183 30.03 -24.27 -19.73
N TYR A 184 28.96 -23.49 -19.84
CA TYR A 184 27.93 -23.68 -20.86
C TYR A 184 28.27 -23.08 -22.23
N VAL A 185 29.29 -22.21 -22.33
CA VAL A 185 29.65 -21.50 -23.58
C VAL A 185 29.89 -22.47 -24.75
N ALA A 186 30.58 -23.59 -24.51
CA ALA A 186 30.81 -24.61 -25.55
C ALA A 186 29.50 -25.26 -26.06
N THR A 187 28.50 -25.43 -25.18
CA THR A 187 27.17 -25.97 -25.51
C THR A 187 26.33 -24.93 -26.28
N ILE A 188 26.41 -23.66 -25.88
CA ILE A 188 25.70 -22.54 -26.51
C ILE A 188 26.25 -22.25 -27.91
N LYS A 189 27.58 -22.23 -28.11
CA LYS A 189 28.22 -22.10 -29.43
C LYS A 189 27.84 -23.23 -30.39
N ARG A 190 27.52 -24.43 -29.88
CA ARG A 190 27.02 -25.56 -30.68
C ARG A 190 25.50 -25.49 -30.96
N GLY A 191 24.82 -24.40 -30.59
CA GLY A 191 23.38 -24.22 -30.78
C GLY A 191 22.48 -24.94 -29.76
N HIS A 192 23.05 -25.62 -28.76
CA HIS A 192 22.31 -26.49 -27.85
C HIS A 192 21.72 -25.78 -26.62
N TYR A 193 21.48 -24.46 -26.69
CA TYR A 193 20.94 -23.66 -25.57
C TYR A 193 19.65 -24.26 -24.96
N GLY A 194 18.79 -24.85 -25.80
CA GLY A 194 17.56 -25.51 -25.34
C GLY A 194 17.79 -26.69 -24.40
N LEU A 195 18.91 -27.41 -24.52
CA LEU A 195 19.25 -28.56 -23.69
C LEU A 195 19.74 -28.19 -22.29
N LEU A 196 20.08 -26.91 -22.07
CA LEU A 196 20.39 -26.39 -20.73
C LEU A 196 19.18 -26.57 -19.79
N ASP A 197 19.45 -26.74 -18.51
CA ASP A 197 18.42 -26.84 -17.47
C ASP A 197 17.86 -25.46 -17.09
N ALA A 198 16.87 -25.45 -16.20
CA ALA A 198 16.25 -24.20 -15.75
C ALA A 198 17.26 -23.31 -14.99
N HIS A 199 18.13 -23.91 -14.17
CA HIS A 199 19.12 -23.20 -13.37
C HIS A 199 20.16 -22.46 -14.24
N ALA A 200 20.77 -23.14 -15.22
CA ALA A 200 21.69 -22.49 -16.15
C ALA A 200 21.01 -21.38 -16.97
N LYS A 201 19.81 -21.64 -17.51
CA LYS A 201 19.05 -20.65 -18.29
C LYS A 201 18.70 -19.41 -17.47
N LEU A 202 18.27 -19.58 -16.22
CA LEU A 202 17.87 -18.48 -15.35
C LEU A 202 19.07 -17.74 -14.75
N GLY A 203 20.16 -18.44 -14.41
CA GLY A 203 21.42 -17.80 -14.00
C GLY A 203 22.00 -16.89 -15.10
N ILE A 204 21.98 -17.34 -16.36
CA ILE A 204 22.38 -16.51 -17.52
C ILE A 204 21.48 -15.26 -17.64
N PHE A 205 20.16 -15.41 -17.52
CA PHE A 205 19.25 -14.27 -17.53
C PHE A 205 19.44 -13.33 -16.34
N ARG A 206 19.71 -13.87 -15.13
CA ARG A 206 19.93 -13.09 -13.91
C ARG A 206 21.11 -12.14 -14.09
N GLU A 207 22.26 -12.63 -14.56
CA GLU A 207 23.42 -11.76 -14.75
C GLU A 207 23.21 -10.74 -15.89
N LEU A 208 22.47 -11.08 -16.94
CA LEU A 208 22.05 -10.11 -17.96
C LEU A 208 21.14 -9.01 -17.38
N VAL A 209 20.25 -9.35 -16.44
CA VAL A 209 19.37 -8.37 -15.77
C VAL A 209 20.15 -7.52 -14.76
N ASN A 210 21.12 -8.10 -14.04
CA ASN A 210 22.02 -7.37 -13.15
C ASN A 210 22.79 -6.28 -13.92
N HIS A 211 23.50 -6.66 -14.99
CA HIS A 211 24.22 -5.71 -15.85
C HIS A 211 23.25 -4.71 -16.54
N ALA A 212 22.02 -5.13 -16.88
CA ALA A 212 21.01 -4.22 -17.43
C ALA A 212 20.58 -3.14 -16.43
N LEU A 213 20.44 -3.48 -15.14
CA LEU A 213 20.13 -2.52 -14.07
C LEU A 213 21.29 -1.54 -13.82
N GLU A 214 22.53 -1.97 -14.06
CA GLU A 214 23.73 -1.14 -13.95
C GLU A 214 23.92 -0.16 -15.11
N THR A 215 23.23 -0.34 -16.26
CA THR A 215 23.30 0.59 -17.39
C THR A 215 22.86 2.01 -17.02
N ASN A 216 23.50 3.02 -17.62
CA ASN A 216 23.10 4.41 -17.48
C ASN A 216 21.67 4.62 -18.04
N ILE A 217 21.33 3.96 -19.15
CA ILE A 217 20.00 3.99 -19.76
C ILE A 217 18.88 3.54 -18.80
N VAL A 218 19.11 2.51 -17.98
CA VAL A 218 18.12 2.06 -16.98
C VAL A 218 18.15 2.95 -15.74
N ARG A 219 19.33 3.34 -15.23
CA ARG A 219 19.46 4.26 -14.08
C ARG A 219 18.75 5.59 -14.32
N GLU A 220 19.05 6.29 -15.42
CA GLU A 220 18.37 7.53 -15.80
C GLU A 220 16.84 7.38 -15.85
N LYS A 221 16.34 6.23 -16.30
CA LYS A 221 14.91 5.97 -16.41
C LYS A 221 14.26 5.69 -15.05
N LEU A 222 14.97 5.00 -14.16
CA LEU A 222 14.58 4.83 -12.76
C LEU A 222 14.55 6.17 -12.04
N ASP A 223 15.56 7.02 -12.21
CA ASP A 223 15.63 8.35 -11.59
C ASP A 223 14.44 9.23 -12.02
N LYS A 224 14.16 9.30 -13.33
CA LYS A 224 12.99 10.00 -13.88
C LYS A 224 11.66 9.44 -13.36
N PHE A 225 11.60 8.17 -12.97
CA PHE A 225 10.44 7.56 -12.31
C PHE A 225 10.38 7.83 -10.80
N VAL A 226 11.52 7.91 -10.11
CA VAL A 226 11.64 8.35 -8.71
C VAL A 226 11.15 9.79 -8.58
N GLU A 227 11.68 10.72 -9.38
CA GLU A 227 11.27 12.13 -9.43
C GLU A 227 9.76 12.29 -9.66
N GLN A 228 9.22 11.61 -10.67
CA GLN A 228 7.79 11.65 -10.96
C GLN A 228 6.92 11.11 -9.80
N ARG A 229 7.37 10.05 -9.11
CA ARG A 229 6.67 9.57 -7.90
C ARG A 229 6.79 10.55 -6.73
N GLN A 230 7.92 11.21 -6.56
CA GLN A 230 8.09 12.25 -5.53
C GLN A 230 7.19 13.46 -5.81
N ALA A 231 7.10 13.90 -7.07
CA ALA A 231 6.22 14.98 -7.51
C ALA A 231 4.72 14.66 -7.28
N LEU A 232 4.25 13.49 -7.74
CA LEU A 232 2.88 13.01 -7.46
C LEU A 232 2.63 12.85 -5.94
N GLY A 233 3.67 12.45 -5.18
CA GLY A 233 3.64 12.41 -3.73
C GLY A 233 3.64 13.78 -3.06
N ALA A 234 4.11 14.84 -3.73
CA ALA A 234 4.07 16.22 -3.26
C ALA A 234 2.69 16.85 -3.54
N THR A 235 2.15 16.78 -4.75
CA THR A 235 0.83 17.33 -5.07
C THR A 235 -0.27 16.68 -4.22
N ARG A 236 -0.22 15.35 -4.01
CA ARG A 236 -1.14 14.64 -3.12
C ARG A 236 -1.05 15.09 -1.65
N ARG A 237 0.12 15.57 -1.19
CA ARG A 237 0.27 16.17 0.16
C ARG A 237 -0.25 17.60 0.20
N GLU A 238 0.04 18.39 -0.84
CA GLU A 238 -0.42 19.77 -0.97
C GLU A 238 -1.96 19.86 -1.02
N GLU A 239 -2.62 19.03 -1.82
CA GLU A 239 -4.07 18.93 -1.85
C GLU A 239 -4.67 18.54 -0.50
N ALA A 240 -4.04 17.60 0.22
CA ALA A 240 -4.50 17.19 1.54
C ALA A 240 -4.35 18.32 2.58
N LEU A 241 -3.28 19.11 2.49
CA LEU A 241 -3.10 20.32 3.30
C LEU A 241 -4.10 21.42 2.90
N GLU A 242 -4.45 21.54 1.63
CA GLU A 242 -5.45 22.50 1.15
C GLU A 242 -6.87 22.11 1.60
N GLU A 243 -7.24 20.83 1.55
CA GLU A 243 -8.50 20.33 2.12
C GLU A 243 -8.53 20.54 3.64
N ALA A 244 -7.44 20.25 4.36
CA ALA A 244 -7.36 20.49 5.80
C ALA A 244 -7.48 22.00 6.15
N ARG A 245 -6.92 22.89 5.32
CA ARG A 245 -7.10 24.35 5.45
C ARG A 245 -8.54 24.78 5.17
N LYS A 246 -9.20 24.21 4.15
CA LYS A 246 -10.62 24.45 3.84
C LYS A 246 -11.53 24.03 5.00
N LYS A 247 -11.38 22.80 5.50
CA LYS A 247 -12.10 22.26 6.66
C LYS A 247 -11.89 23.08 7.95
N ARG A 248 -10.70 23.65 8.18
CA ARG A 248 -10.48 24.57 9.30
C ARG A 248 -11.28 25.85 9.16
N LYS A 249 -11.20 26.52 8.00
CA LYS A 249 -11.97 27.74 7.70
C LYS A 249 -13.49 27.53 7.73
N GLU A 250 -13.95 26.35 7.34
CA GLU A 250 -15.35 25.92 7.41
C GLU A 250 -15.80 25.71 8.86
N LYS A 251 -15.01 25.01 9.67
CA LYS A 251 -15.26 24.86 11.11
C LYS A 251 -15.15 26.18 11.89
N GLU A 252 -14.32 27.12 11.44
CA GLU A 252 -14.22 28.47 11.98
C GLU A 252 -15.47 29.32 11.63
N ARG A 253 -16.00 29.20 10.40
CA ARG A 253 -17.26 29.84 9.99
C ARG A 253 -18.46 29.32 10.77
N LEU A 254 -18.65 28.00 10.83
CA LEU A 254 -19.76 27.38 11.56
C LEU A 254 -19.76 27.75 13.05
N ARG A 255 -18.57 27.97 13.64
CA ARG A 255 -18.44 28.49 15.01
C ARG A 255 -18.86 29.95 15.12
N ALA A 256 -18.34 30.83 14.25
CA ALA A 256 -18.73 32.23 14.23
C ALA A 256 -20.25 32.42 13.96
N GLU A 257 -20.85 31.55 13.16
CA GLU A 257 -22.29 31.51 12.91
C GLU A 257 -23.06 31.06 14.18
N SER A 258 -22.63 29.99 14.86
CA SER A 258 -23.24 29.57 16.14
C SER A 258 -23.02 30.53 17.32
N ASP A 259 -21.96 31.33 17.28
CA ASP A 259 -21.68 32.37 18.26
C ASP A 259 -22.55 33.63 18.03
N VAL A 260 -23.01 33.87 16.79
CA VAL A 260 -23.92 34.96 16.45
C VAL A 260 -25.38 34.65 16.80
N ASP A 261 -25.85 33.42 16.55
CA ASP A 261 -27.21 33.00 16.96
C ASP A 261 -27.40 33.09 18.49
N GLN A 262 -26.37 32.73 19.28
CA GLN A 262 -26.36 32.90 20.74
C GLN A 262 -26.44 34.36 21.21
N VAL A 263 -26.08 35.33 20.37
CA VAL A 263 -26.18 36.76 20.70
C VAL A 263 -27.58 37.31 20.36
N MET A 264 -28.25 36.78 19.32
CA MET A 264 -29.60 37.23 18.96
C MET A 264 -30.66 36.76 19.97
N ASP A 265 -30.49 35.58 20.58
CA ASP A 265 -31.45 35.02 21.55
C ASP A 265 -31.43 35.73 22.94
N LEU A 266 -30.55 36.73 23.13
CA LEU A 266 -30.51 37.56 24.35
C LEU A 266 -31.36 38.84 24.27
N GLU A 267 -31.82 39.29 23.09
CA GLU A 267 -32.62 40.52 22.93
C GLU A 267 -34.11 40.34 23.26
N SER A 268 -34.46 39.58 24.31
CA SER A 268 -35.85 39.45 24.81
C SER A 268 -36.02 39.14 26.30
N LYS A 269 -35.35 39.93 27.16
CA LYS A 269 -35.90 40.39 28.46
C LYS A 269 -35.05 41.52 29.05
N GLY A 270 -35.71 42.61 29.47
CA GLY A 270 -35.05 43.81 29.99
C GLY A 270 -35.18 43.99 31.51
N SER A 271 -34.15 44.62 32.09
CA SER A 271 -34.03 45.08 33.50
C SER A 271 -33.93 43.99 34.59
N ALA A 272 -33.21 44.19 35.70
CA ALA A 272 -32.63 45.43 36.22
C ALA A 272 -31.22 45.27 36.88
N SER A 273 -30.57 46.42 37.08
CA SER A 273 -29.40 46.70 37.94
C SER A 273 -29.57 46.24 39.42
N GLU A 274 -28.55 46.19 40.30
CA GLU A 274 -27.15 46.66 40.24
C GLU A 274 -26.21 45.95 41.25
N ASN A 275 -24.92 46.32 41.24
CA ASN A 275 -23.89 46.12 42.28
C ASN A 275 -23.56 44.65 42.69
N GLY A 276 -22.37 44.10 42.47
CA GLY A 276 -21.08 44.70 42.11
C GLY A 276 -20.09 44.63 43.27
N ASN A 277 -19.03 43.84 43.14
CA ASN A 277 -17.85 43.94 44.00
C ASN A 277 -16.61 43.36 43.29
N HIS A 278 -15.50 44.11 43.29
CA HIS A 278 -14.22 43.68 42.72
C HIS A 278 -13.23 43.33 43.84
N ILE A 279 -12.56 42.18 43.72
CA ILE A 279 -11.22 42.01 44.29
C ILE A 279 -10.28 41.53 43.18
N ARG A 280 -9.20 42.28 42.97
CA ARG A 280 -8.02 41.88 42.20
C ARG A 280 -6.91 41.52 43.19
N GLN A 281 -6.00 40.64 42.82
CA GLN A 281 -4.55 40.92 42.86
C GLN A 281 -3.73 39.86 42.11
N ASN A 282 -2.59 40.28 41.56
CA ASN A 282 -1.57 39.40 40.99
C ASN A 282 -0.51 39.06 42.05
N GLY A 283 0.16 37.92 41.88
CA GLY A 283 1.51 37.63 42.41
C GLY A 283 2.52 37.57 41.26
N ASP A 284 3.80 37.80 41.53
CA ASP A 284 4.73 38.33 40.51
C ASP A 284 6.08 37.57 40.36
N ILE A 285 6.71 37.74 39.20
CA ILE A 285 8.16 37.59 38.87
C ILE A 285 8.94 36.33 39.33
N VAL A 286 9.62 35.65 38.37
CA VAL A 286 11.10 35.49 38.38
C VAL A 286 11.65 35.17 36.97
N LYS A 287 12.88 35.65 36.73
CA LYS A 287 13.58 35.78 35.43
C LYS A 287 14.19 34.48 34.90
N LYS A 288 14.32 34.38 33.57
CA LYS A 288 15.64 34.24 32.90
C LYS A 288 15.63 34.94 31.54
N ARG A 289 16.81 35.23 30.98
CA ARG A 289 17.03 36.13 29.82
C ARG A 289 17.93 35.47 28.75
N ASN A 290 18.00 36.17 27.61
CA ASN A 290 18.95 36.05 26.48
C ASN A 290 18.58 34.96 25.44
N GLY A 291 18.76 35.19 24.12
CA GLY A 291 19.34 36.35 23.43
C GLY A 291 18.70 36.66 22.08
N GLU A 292 19.01 37.84 21.51
CA GLU A 292 18.47 38.33 20.24
C GLU A 292 19.26 37.85 19.01
N ILE A 293 18.66 37.96 17.82
CA ILE A 293 19.20 38.69 16.67
C ILE A 293 18.04 39.12 15.76
N ARG A 294 18.18 40.27 15.07
CA ARG A 294 17.10 40.96 14.34
C ARG A 294 17.44 41.15 12.85
N SER A 295 16.44 41.05 11.97
CA SER A 295 16.41 41.62 10.61
C SER A 295 14.96 41.56 10.09
N SER A 296 14.10 42.50 10.48
CA SER A 296 13.81 43.79 9.81
C SER A 296 12.92 43.68 8.56
N ARG A 297 11.68 44.20 8.65
CA ARG A 297 10.86 44.55 7.49
C ARG A 297 11.45 45.79 6.81
N GLN A 298 11.26 45.89 5.49
CA GLN A 298 10.99 47.16 4.83
C GLN A 298 9.79 46.98 3.90
N ASP A 299 8.79 47.83 4.08
CA ASP A 299 7.71 48.03 3.12
C ASP A 299 8.11 49.18 2.18
N SER A 300 7.87 49.04 0.87
CA SER A 300 7.91 50.17 -0.07
C SER A 300 6.90 49.94 -1.19
N ALA A 301 5.80 50.70 -1.15
CA ALA A 301 4.81 50.70 -2.22
C ALA A 301 5.31 51.50 -3.43
N SER A 302 4.86 51.12 -4.63
CA SER A 302 4.90 51.99 -5.80
C SER A 302 3.77 51.60 -6.76
N GLU A 303 2.93 52.57 -7.11
CA GLU A 303 1.86 52.41 -8.08
C GLU A 303 2.37 52.64 -9.52
N LYS A 304 1.72 52.02 -10.51
CA LYS A 304 1.24 52.79 -11.67
C LYS A 304 0.17 52.06 -12.49
N SER A 305 -0.73 52.85 -13.06
CA SER A 305 -1.89 52.42 -13.85
C SER A 305 -1.55 52.30 -15.34
N GLY A 306 -2.31 51.48 -16.06
CA GLY A 306 -2.27 51.34 -17.52
C GLY A 306 -3.55 50.70 -18.05
N SER A 307 -4.49 51.51 -18.53
CA SER A 307 -5.85 51.10 -18.89
C SER A 307 -6.02 50.78 -20.39
N LYS A 308 -7.03 49.94 -20.72
CA LYS A 308 -7.84 50.02 -21.96
C LYS A 308 -9.08 49.11 -21.94
N GLN A 309 -10.25 49.72 -22.15
CA GLN A 309 -11.44 49.12 -22.81
C GLN A 309 -11.47 49.68 -24.27
N VAL A 310 -12.40 49.44 -25.21
CA VAL A 310 -13.67 48.67 -25.37
C VAL A 310 -13.55 47.88 -26.71
N ASP A 311 -14.50 47.15 -27.33
CA ASP A 311 -15.92 46.75 -27.15
C ASP A 311 -16.09 45.36 -27.87
N ALA A 312 -17.22 44.74 -28.27
CA ALA A 312 -18.67 45.04 -28.32
C ALA A 312 -19.51 43.72 -28.34
N ALA A 313 -20.83 43.82 -28.63
CA ALA A 313 -21.71 42.71 -29.02
C ALA A 313 -22.68 43.15 -30.14
N PRO A 314 -23.47 42.25 -30.79
CA PRO A 314 -24.85 42.03 -30.29
C PRO A 314 -25.54 40.67 -30.56
N LYS A 315 -26.21 40.17 -29.50
CA LYS A 315 -27.51 39.43 -29.40
C LYS A 315 -28.24 38.88 -30.65
N LYS A 316 -28.70 37.61 -30.56
CA LYS A 316 -30.11 37.09 -30.67
C LYS A 316 -30.11 35.55 -30.84
N MET A 317 -31.16 34.73 -30.60
CA MET A 317 -32.33 34.72 -29.68
C MET A 317 -33.12 33.40 -29.93
N ALA A 318 -33.49 32.61 -28.91
CA ALA A 318 -34.57 31.58 -28.85
C ALA A 318 -34.23 30.48 -27.82
N ARG A 319 -35.17 29.70 -27.24
CA ARG A 319 -36.59 29.93 -26.86
C ARG A 319 -36.90 28.90 -25.76
N LYS A 320 -37.57 29.30 -24.67
CA LYS A 320 -37.94 28.36 -23.58
C LYS A 320 -39.08 27.42 -24.00
N GLN A 321 -39.07 26.21 -23.47
CA GLN A 321 -40.30 25.47 -23.18
C GLN A 321 -40.20 24.93 -21.74
N LYS A 322 -41.22 25.22 -20.92
CA LYS A 322 -41.39 24.72 -19.55
C LYS A 322 -42.90 24.53 -19.38
N VAL A 323 -43.34 23.32 -19.07
CA VAL A 323 -44.74 23.00 -18.80
C VAL A 323 -44.95 23.03 -17.29
N GLU A 324 -46.03 23.66 -16.85
CA GLU A 324 -46.45 23.64 -15.45
C GLU A 324 -47.38 22.45 -15.19
N VAL A 325 -47.28 21.86 -14.00
CA VAL A 325 -48.39 21.15 -13.37
C VAL A 325 -48.63 21.84 -12.02
N LYS A 326 -49.84 22.34 -11.81
CA LYS A 326 -50.25 22.96 -10.55
C LYS A 326 -50.71 21.90 -9.56
N VAL A 327 -50.39 22.10 -8.28
CA VAL A 327 -51.06 21.45 -7.16
C VAL A 327 -51.59 22.57 -6.24
N PRO A 328 -52.80 22.48 -5.66
CA PRO A 328 -53.43 23.64 -5.00
C PRO A 328 -52.88 23.91 -3.60
N THR A 329 -52.89 25.18 -3.19
CA THR A 329 -52.68 25.58 -1.79
C THR A 329 -53.91 25.26 -0.95
N ALA A 330 -53.72 24.59 0.19
CA ALA A 330 -54.69 24.51 1.28
C ALA A 330 -53.94 24.60 2.61
N ASN A 331 -54.37 25.50 3.51
CA ASN A 331 -53.69 25.72 4.78
C ASN A 331 -54.03 24.61 5.79
N GLY A 332 -53.03 24.14 6.53
CA GLY A 332 -53.17 23.30 7.72
C GLY A 332 -51.95 23.48 8.62
N ASN A 333 -52.15 23.86 9.88
CA ASN A 333 -51.05 24.31 10.74
C ASN A 333 -50.20 23.14 11.30
N GLY A 334 -48.88 23.28 11.21
CA GLY A 334 -47.94 22.91 12.27
C GLY A 334 -47.29 21.52 12.21
N LYS A 335 -46.16 21.39 11.49
CA LYS A 335 -45.14 20.34 11.77
C LYS A 335 -43.70 20.65 11.30
N ASP A 336 -43.42 21.89 10.91
CA ASP A 336 -42.40 22.27 9.92
C ASP A 336 -40.93 22.29 10.39
N LEU A 337 -40.62 21.94 11.65
CA LEU A 337 -39.21 21.83 12.09
C LEU A 337 -38.59 20.49 11.68
N SER A 338 -39.28 19.37 11.96
CA SER A 338 -38.75 18.02 11.75
C SER A 338 -38.47 17.69 10.27
N GLU A 339 -39.39 18.05 9.37
CA GLU A 339 -39.26 17.71 7.95
C GLU A 339 -38.18 18.55 7.24
N LYS A 340 -37.98 19.80 7.69
CA LYS A 340 -36.92 20.69 7.21
C LYS A 340 -35.53 20.22 7.67
N GLU A 341 -35.40 19.81 8.93
CA GLU A 341 -34.17 19.17 9.43
C GLU A 341 -33.86 17.86 8.70
N ALA A 342 -34.86 17.00 8.47
CA ALA A 342 -34.67 15.74 7.75
C ALA A 342 -34.18 15.99 6.31
N LEU A 343 -34.72 17.02 5.64
CA LEU A 343 -34.28 17.39 4.29
C LEU A 343 -32.87 17.98 4.27
N GLU A 344 -32.48 18.81 5.25
CA GLU A 344 -31.11 19.33 5.37
C GLU A 344 -30.09 18.22 5.70
N ARG A 345 -30.38 17.31 6.65
CA ARG A 345 -29.54 16.12 6.91
C ARG A 345 -29.32 15.31 5.62
N SER A 346 -30.40 15.03 4.88
CA SER A 346 -30.34 14.31 3.60
C SER A 346 -29.54 15.04 2.50
N ARG A 347 -29.34 16.36 2.62
CA ARG A 347 -28.51 17.15 1.71
C ARG A 347 -27.05 17.10 2.11
N ASP A 348 -26.74 17.20 3.40
CA ASP A 348 -25.36 17.09 3.89
C ASP A 348 -24.80 15.67 3.74
N ASP A 349 -25.59 14.63 4.02
CA ASP A 349 -25.23 13.24 3.71
C ASP A 349 -24.86 13.07 2.21
N ARG A 350 -25.61 13.72 1.31
CA ARG A 350 -25.33 13.71 -0.13
C ARG A 350 -24.09 14.53 -0.49
N LYS A 351 -23.82 15.66 0.16
CA LYS A 351 -22.56 16.43 0.00
C LYS A 351 -21.36 15.61 0.48
N GLU A 352 -21.46 14.97 1.63
CA GLU A 352 -20.46 14.08 2.22
C GLU A 352 -20.13 12.93 1.27
N VAL A 353 -21.12 12.16 0.81
CA VAL A 353 -20.90 11.00 -0.09
C VAL A 353 -20.28 11.42 -1.43
N VAL A 354 -20.72 12.53 -2.03
CA VAL A 354 -20.10 13.08 -3.27
C VAL A 354 -18.69 13.60 -3.00
N GLY A 355 -18.46 14.21 -1.82
CA GLY A 355 -17.15 14.65 -1.35
C GLY A 355 -16.18 13.49 -1.10
N GLN A 356 -16.66 12.36 -0.59
CA GLN A 356 -15.88 11.14 -0.39
C GLN A 356 -15.54 10.49 -1.74
N SER A 357 -16.52 10.26 -2.62
CA SER A 357 -16.31 9.66 -3.94
C SER A 357 -15.35 10.48 -4.84
N SER A 358 -15.41 11.81 -4.77
CA SER A 358 -14.49 12.68 -5.53
C SER A 358 -13.05 12.65 -5.01
N LYS A 359 -12.83 12.36 -3.72
CA LYS A 359 -11.49 12.16 -3.12
C LYS A 359 -10.95 10.75 -3.41
N GLU A 360 -11.82 9.75 -3.39
CA GLU A 360 -11.49 8.37 -3.73
C GLU A 360 -11.02 8.25 -5.18
N ARG A 361 -11.81 8.75 -6.15
CA ARG A 361 -11.40 8.81 -7.58
C ARG A 361 -10.06 9.52 -7.79
N ARG A 362 -9.74 10.51 -6.97
CA ARG A 362 -8.46 11.24 -7.05
C ARG A 362 -7.31 10.45 -6.42
N ARG A 363 -7.56 9.70 -5.34
CA ARG A 363 -6.62 8.72 -4.79
C ARG A 363 -6.33 7.64 -5.83
N GLU A 364 -7.35 7.04 -6.44
CA GLU A 364 -7.20 6.06 -7.52
C GLU A 364 -6.37 6.61 -8.68
N TYR A 365 -6.62 7.85 -9.12
CA TYR A 365 -5.82 8.51 -10.13
C TYR A 365 -4.35 8.58 -9.72
N TYR A 366 -4.04 9.10 -8.53
CA TYR A 366 -2.67 9.19 -8.04
C TYR A 366 -1.98 7.82 -7.93
N GLU A 367 -2.67 6.78 -7.49
CA GLU A 367 -2.08 5.44 -7.40
C GLU A 367 -1.86 4.81 -8.79
N ARG A 368 -2.84 4.92 -9.69
CA ARG A 368 -2.72 4.50 -11.10
C ARG A 368 -1.60 5.23 -11.84
N GLU A 369 -1.35 6.51 -11.52
CA GLU A 369 -0.20 7.24 -12.06
C GLU A 369 1.13 6.80 -11.42
N ILE A 370 1.19 6.58 -10.11
CA ILE A 370 2.38 6.05 -9.42
C ILE A 370 2.77 4.66 -9.94
N GLU A 371 1.79 3.83 -10.29
CA GLU A 371 1.96 2.48 -10.84
C GLU A 371 2.58 2.47 -12.24
N LYS A 372 2.16 3.40 -13.11
CA LYS A 372 2.77 3.59 -14.45
C LYS A 372 4.27 3.90 -14.40
N ARG A 373 4.76 4.45 -13.29
CA ARG A 373 6.19 4.68 -13.01
C ARG A 373 6.72 3.53 -12.18
N PHE A 374 6.89 2.36 -12.78
CA PHE A 374 7.50 1.22 -12.11
C PHE A 374 8.96 1.53 -11.72
N ILE A 375 9.39 1.07 -10.55
CA ILE A 375 10.79 1.21 -10.08
C ILE A 375 11.31 -0.18 -9.72
N ARG A 376 10.62 -0.82 -8.76
CA ARG A 376 10.74 -2.23 -8.40
C ARG A 376 9.42 -2.72 -7.80
N THR A 377 9.19 -4.02 -7.84
CA THR A 377 8.19 -4.66 -6.97
C THR A 377 8.71 -4.62 -5.53
N ASN A 378 7.82 -4.33 -4.57
CA ASN A 378 8.12 -4.45 -3.14
C ASN A 378 7.19 -5.53 -2.55
N SER A 379 7.64 -6.23 -1.52
CA SER A 379 6.78 -7.14 -0.77
C SER A 379 5.64 -6.38 -0.08
N LEU A 380 4.46 -7.00 -0.04
CA LEU A 380 3.27 -6.52 0.67
C LEU A 380 3.48 -6.50 2.19
N GLY A 381 4.34 -7.39 2.70
CA GLY A 381 4.65 -7.48 4.13
C GLY A 381 5.27 -8.83 4.49
N LYS A 382 5.25 -9.13 5.79
CA LYS A 382 5.62 -10.42 6.37
C LYS A 382 4.52 -10.95 7.27
N ASP A 383 4.43 -12.26 7.45
CA ASP A 383 3.59 -12.87 8.49
C ASP A 383 4.36 -13.10 9.81
N ARG A 384 3.71 -13.73 10.79
CA ARG A 384 4.34 -14.10 12.08
C ARG A 384 5.59 -14.97 11.92
N ASN A 385 5.64 -15.80 10.87
CA ASN A 385 6.74 -16.71 10.53
C ASN A 385 7.83 -16.04 9.65
N HIS A 386 7.75 -14.72 9.42
CA HIS A 386 8.64 -13.92 8.58
C HIS A 386 8.63 -14.28 7.08
N ASN A 387 7.63 -15.06 6.62
CA ASN A 387 7.41 -15.32 5.19
C ASN A 387 7.07 -14.02 4.47
N ARG A 388 7.64 -13.78 3.30
CA ARG A 388 7.47 -12.54 2.51
C ARG A 388 6.36 -12.73 1.48
N TYR A 389 5.43 -11.78 1.44
CA TYR A 389 4.30 -11.82 0.50
C TYR A 389 4.56 -10.83 -0.63
N TRP A 390 4.36 -11.27 -1.88
CA TRP A 390 4.65 -10.50 -3.08
C TRP A 390 3.44 -10.48 -4.01
N TRP A 391 3.23 -9.37 -4.73
CA TRP A 391 2.18 -9.27 -5.75
C TRP A 391 2.73 -8.56 -7.00
N PHE A 392 2.72 -9.27 -8.12
CA PHE A 392 3.19 -8.76 -9.41
C PHE A 392 2.00 -8.33 -10.26
N GLN A 393 1.99 -7.07 -10.68
CA GLN A 393 0.82 -6.39 -11.25
C GLN A 393 0.30 -6.95 -12.59
N ARG A 394 1.05 -7.85 -13.25
CA ARG A 394 0.67 -8.48 -14.53
C ARG A 394 0.25 -9.94 -14.43
N ASP A 395 0.45 -10.59 -13.28
CA ASP A 395 0.21 -12.02 -13.12
C ASP A 395 -1.06 -12.34 -12.31
N GLY A 396 -1.43 -11.44 -11.38
CA GLY A 396 -2.63 -11.54 -10.56
C GLY A 396 -2.48 -12.39 -9.30
N ARG A 397 -1.60 -13.42 -9.29
CA ARG A 397 -1.35 -14.23 -8.08
C ARG A 397 -0.64 -13.43 -6.99
N ILE A 398 -0.85 -13.83 -5.74
CA ILE A 398 0.00 -13.44 -4.61
C ILE A 398 0.99 -14.58 -4.38
N PHE A 399 2.28 -14.26 -4.41
CA PHE A 399 3.34 -15.22 -4.13
C PHE A 399 3.78 -15.12 -2.67
N VAL A 400 4.12 -16.26 -2.10
CA VAL A 400 4.67 -16.39 -0.74
C VAL A 400 6.07 -16.97 -0.86
N GLU A 401 7.04 -16.28 -0.27
CA GLU A 401 8.44 -16.69 -0.16
C GLU A 401 8.74 -16.99 1.32
N SER A 402 9.38 -18.11 1.61
CA SER A 402 9.76 -18.45 2.97
C SER A 402 10.73 -17.45 3.60
N SER A 403 10.82 -17.44 4.93
CA SER A 403 11.80 -16.63 5.66
C SER A 403 13.24 -16.87 5.17
N ASP A 404 13.60 -18.13 4.89
CA ASP A 404 14.91 -18.57 4.35
C ASP A 404 15.05 -18.41 2.82
N SER A 405 14.01 -17.98 2.11
CA SER A 405 13.97 -17.77 0.64
C SER A 405 14.03 -19.04 -0.22
N LYS A 406 14.10 -20.24 0.36
CA LYS A 406 14.25 -21.52 -0.37
C LYS A 406 12.93 -22.15 -0.83
N GLN A 407 11.80 -21.65 -0.35
CA GLN A 407 10.48 -22.20 -0.64
C GLN A 407 9.57 -21.09 -1.14
N TRP A 408 8.94 -21.34 -2.27
CA TRP A 408 7.95 -20.47 -2.88
C TRP A 408 6.60 -21.18 -2.98
N GLY A 409 5.55 -20.38 -3.02
CA GLY A 409 4.19 -20.81 -3.35
C GLY A 409 3.36 -19.61 -3.79
N TYR A 410 2.10 -19.84 -4.15
CA TYR A 410 1.16 -18.78 -4.47
C TYR A 410 -0.28 -19.09 -4.09
N TYR A 411 -1.09 -18.03 -4.01
CA TYR A 411 -2.54 -18.08 -4.03
C TYR A 411 -3.03 -17.57 -5.38
N SER A 412 -4.04 -18.21 -5.95
CA SER A 412 -4.52 -17.93 -7.31
C SER A 412 -6.05 -17.72 -7.42
N SER A 413 -6.79 -18.07 -6.38
CA SER A 413 -8.22 -17.84 -6.23
C SER A 413 -8.53 -16.62 -5.37
N LYS A 414 -9.79 -16.17 -5.42
CA LYS A 414 -10.31 -15.04 -4.64
C LYS A 414 -10.60 -15.48 -3.20
N GLU A 415 -10.93 -16.75 -3.04
CA GLU A 415 -11.30 -17.44 -1.82
C GLU A 415 -10.06 -17.61 -0.92
N GLU A 416 -8.93 -18.09 -1.47
CA GLU A 416 -7.64 -18.13 -0.76
C GLU A 416 -7.21 -16.74 -0.25
N LEU A 417 -7.41 -15.68 -1.05
CA LEU A 417 -7.06 -14.31 -0.67
C LEU A 417 -7.91 -13.80 0.51
N TYR A 418 -9.21 -14.07 0.53
CA TYR A 418 -10.05 -13.72 1.68
C TYR A 418 -9.71 -14.55 2.93
N LEU A 419 -9.48 -15.86 2.79
CA LEU A 419 -9.05 -16.73 3.90
C LEU A 419 -7.68 -16.32 4.46
N LEU A 420 -6.72 -15.98 3.59
CA LEU A 420 -5.43 -15.41 4.00
C LEU A 420 -5.64 -14.13 4.80
N THR A 421 -6.43 -13.19 4.29
CA THR A 421 -6.67 -11.88 4.92
C THR A 421 -7.42 -12.02 6.26
N GLY A 422 -8.32 -12.99 6.37
CA GLY A 422 -9.00 -13.38 7.62
C GLY A 422 -8.06 -14.05 8.63
N SER A 423 -7.02 -14.78 8.19
CA SER A 423 -6.05 -15.47 9.05
C SER A 423 -4.97 -14.56 9.69
N LEU A 424 -5.00 -13.25 9.43
CA LEU A 424 -3.99 -12.30 9.91
C LEU A 424 -4.47 -11.57 11.17
N ASN A 425 -3.70 -11.73 12.26
CA ASN A 425 -4.01 -11.13 13.55
C ASN A 425 -3.50 -9.67 13.63
N CYS A 426 -4.40 -8.73 13.93
CA CYS A 426 -4.09 -7.30 14.02
C CYS A 426 -3.26 -6.92 15.27
N LYS A 427 -3.28 -7.75 16.32
CA LYS A 427 -2.46 -7.58 17.54
C LYS A 427 -0.95 -7.65 17.24
N GLY A 428 -0.55 -8.48 16.28
CA GLY A 428 0.82 -8.66 15.84
C GLY A 428 1.30 -7.55 14.88
N GLU A 429 2.53 -7.07 15.06
CA GLU A 429 3.13 -6.00 14.24
C GLU A 429 3.18 -6.32 12.74
N ARG A 430 3.70 -7.51 12.37
CA ARG A 430 3.92 -7.92 10.99
C ARG A 430 2.60 -8.24 10.29
N GLU A 431 1.73 -9.03 10.93
CA GLU A 431 0.46 -9.45 10.35
C GLU A 431 -0.52 -8.30 10.17
N ARG A 432 -0.59 -7.32 11.08
CA ARG A 432 -1.34 -6.07 10.86
C ARG A 432 -0.78 -5.26 9.69
N ALA A 433 0.54 -5.14 9.59
CA ALA A 433 1.17 -4.38 8.51
C ALA A 433 0.89 -5.02 7.14
N LEU A 434 1.03 -6.35 7.05
CA LEU A 434 0.67 -7.15 5.88
C LEU A 434 -0.82 -7.04 5.54
N LYS A 435 -1.70 -7.23 6.54
CA LYS A 435 -3.16 -7.14 6.36
C LYS A 435 -3.57 -5.77 5.82
N LYS A 436 -3.03 -4.68 6.37
CA LYS A 436 -3.29 -3.30 5.92
C LYS A 436 -2.81 -3.03 4.49
N GLN A 437 -1.78 -3.73 3.99
CA GLN A 437 -1.38 -3.65 2.59
C GLN A 437 -2.25 -4.55 1.70
N LEU A 438 -2.61 -5.76 2.16
CA LEU A 438 -3.56 -6.63 1.46
C LEU A 438 -4.91 -5.93 1.27
N GLU A 439 -5.55 -5.45 2.34
CA GLU A 439 -6.80 -4.68 2.32
C GLU A 439 -6.75 -3.48 1.36
N LYS A 440 -5.58 -2.82 1.25
CA LYS A 440 -5.39 -1.69 0.33
C LYS A 440 -5.39 -2.13 -1.15
N PHE A 441 -4.86 -3.31 -1.46
CA PHE A 441 -4.74 -3.82 -2.83
C PHE A 441 -5.81 -4.85 -3.20
N ILE A 442 -6.61 -5.36 -2.24
CA ILE A 442 -7.48 -6.53 -2.38
C ILE A 442 -8.44 -6.41 -3.57
N SER A 443 -9.11 -5.26 -3.74
CA SER A 443 -10.03 -5.01 -4.86
C SER A 443 -9.33 -5.11 -6.22
N ARG A 444 -8.06 -4.72 -6.31
CA ARG A 444 -7.26 -4.77 -7.56
C ARG A 444 -6.65 -6.14 -7.80
N ILE A 445 -6.24 -6.84 -6.75
CA ILE A 445 -5.80 -8.23 -6.84
C ILE A 445 -6.97 -9.11 -7.30
N CYS A 446 -8.15 -8.98 -6.68
CA CYS A 446 -9.38 -9.67 -7.10
C CYS A 446 -9.74 -9.39 -8.57
N LEU A 447 -9.66 -8.13 -9.04
CA LEU A 447 -9.93 -7.79 -10.44
C LEU A 447 -8.95 -8.44 -11.43
N GLU A 448 -7.66 -8.54 -11.08
CA GLU A 448 -6.65 -9.16 -11.95
C GLU A 448 -6.72 -10.70 -11.89
N ILE A 449 -7.04 -11.30 -10.73
CA ILE A 449 -7.41 -12.73 -10.59
C ILE A 449 -8.63 -13.05 -11.46
N GLU A 450 -9.70 -12.25 -11.37
CA GLU A 450 -10.91 -12.43 -12.16
C GLU A 450 -10.68 -12.25 -13.67
N LYS A 451 -9.74 -11.39 -14.06
CA LYS A 451 -9.33 -11.22 -15.46
C LYS A 451 -8.53 -12.43 -15.93
N ARG A 452 -7.54 -12.88 -15.17
CA ARG A 452 -6.76 -14.10 -15.42
C ARG A 452 -7.64 -15.33 -15.56
N SER A 453 -8.62 -15.52 -14.68
CA SER A 453 -9.52 -16.69 -14.73
C SER A 453 -10.46 -16.64 -15.94
N LYS A 454 -10.94 -15.46 -16.35
CA LYS A 454 -11.70 -15.26 -17.59
C LYS A 454 -10.84 -15.52 -18.83
N ASP A 455 -9.59 -15.06 -18.86
CA ASP A 455 -8.65 -15.30 -19.96
C ASP A 455 -8.28 -16.79 -20.08
N LEU A 456 -8.06 -17.48 -18.95
CA LEU A 456 -7.81 -18.92 -18.89
C LEU A 456 -9.04 -19.72 -19.35
N ALA A 457 -10.24 -19.38 -18.86
CA ALA A 457 -11.48 -20.03 -19.28
C ALA A 457 -11.76 -19.85 -20.78
N GLN A 458 -11.41 -18.69 -21.36
CA GLN A 458 -11.48 -18.47 -22.81
C GLN A 458 -10.49 -19.33 -23.59
N ARG A 459 -9.26 -19.53 -23.10
CA ARG A 459 -8.28 -20.45 -23.70
C ARG A 459 -8.82 -21.88 -23.69
N VAL A 460 -9.27 -22.38 -22.53
CA VAL A 460 -9.81 -23.74 -22.37
C VAL A 460 -11.08 -23.96 -23.22
N ALA A 461 -11.98 -22.98 -23.28
CA ALA A 461 -13.17 -23.06 -24.14
C ALA A 461 -12.81 -23.07 -25.65
N LEU A 462 -11.75 -22.34 -26.05
CA LEU A 462 -11.24 -22.37 -27.42
C LEU A 462 -10.60 -23.72 -27.75
N GLU A 463 -9.82 -24.30 -26.83
CA GLU A 463 -9.26 -25.66 -26.95
C GLU A 463 -10.37 -26.70 -27.12
N GLU A 464 -11.36 -26.69 -26.23
CA GLU A 464 -12.48 -27.63 -26.24
C GLU A 464 -13.32 -27.50 -27.53
N ALA A 465 -13.52 -26.27 -28.01
CA ALA A 465 -14.15 -26.00 -29.30
C ALA A 465 -13.30 -26.48 -30.50
N VAL A 466 -11.97 -26.37 -30.42
CA VAL A 466 -11.03 -26.91 -31.44
C VAL A 466 -11.04 -28.43 -31.43
N LEU A 467 -11.00 -29.09 -30.27
CA LEU A 467 -11.10 -30.54 -30.13
C LEU A 467 -12.44 -31.06 -30.67
N ARG A 468 -13.57 -30.42 -30.34
CA ARG A 468 -14.90 -30.75 -30.90
C ARG A 468 -15.02 -30.52 -32.42
N ARG A 469 -14.20 -29.65 -33.01
CA ARG A 469 -14.10 -29.48 -34.47
C ARG A 469 -13.19 -30.53 -35.10
N SER A 470 -12.08 -30.86 -34.44
CA SER A 470 -11.08 -31.86 -34.88
C SER A 470 -11.53 -33.31 -34.73
N SER A 471 -12.62 -33.59 -33.99
CA SER A 471 -13.28 -34.90 -33.97
C SER A 471 -14.36 -35.04 -35.04
N ARG A 472 -14.98 -33.93 -35.48
CA ARG A 472 -15.99 -33.89 -36.55
C ARG A 472 -15.38 -33.82 -37.96
N VAL A 473 -14.19 -33.23 -38.09
CA VAL A 473 -13.40 -33.17 -39.32
C VAL A 473 -12.04 -33.78 -39.01
N ARG A 474 -11.55 -34.73 -39.83
CA ARG A 474 -10.18 -35.28 -39.75
C ARG A 474 -9.11 -34.25 -40.15
N ALA A 475 -9.07 -33.12 -39.45
CA ALA A 475 -8.02 -32.13 -39.53
C ALA A 475 -6.79 -32.61 -38.73
N PRO A 476 -5.56 -32.21 -39.11
CA PRO A 476 -4.39 -32.44 -38.27
C PRO A 476 -4.54 -31.67 -36.95
N PRO A 477 -4.11 -32.24 -35.81
CA PRO A 477 -4.29 -31.61 -34.50
C PRO A 477 -3.53 -30.29 -34.43
N ARG A 478 -4.26 -29.19 -34.20
CA ARG A 478 -3.65 -27.90 -33.84
C ARG A 478 -3.19 -27.92 -32.38
N LYS A 479 -2.15 -27.14 -32.09
CA LYS A 479 -1.27 -27.33 -30.93
C LYS A 479 -1.98 -27.15 -29.58
N ASN A 480 -1.57 -27.96 -28.60
CA ASN A 480 -1.85 -27.75 -27.17
C ASN A 480 -1.28 -26.37 -26.73
N PRO A 481 -2.04 -25.46 -26.10
CA PRO A 481 -1.59 -24.12 -25.73
C PRO A 481 -0.65 -24.06 -24.53
N ALA A 482 -0.31 -25.16 -23.87
CA ALA A 482 0.95 -25.25 -23.12
C ALA A 482 2.16 -24.88 -24.00
N ASN A 483 2.04 -24.99 -25.33
CA ASN A 483 3.02 -24.56 -26.32
C ASN A 483 2.76 -23.13 -26.88
N ALA A 484 1.91 -22.31 -26.28
CA ALA A 484 1.61 -20.95 -26.79
C ALA A 484 2.87 -20.09 -26.91
N PHE A 485 3.83 -20.26 -26.00
CA PHE A 485 5.15 -19.62 -26.05
C PHE A 485 5.96 -19.93 -27.32
N LEU A 486 5.68 -21.04 -28.03
CA LEU A 486 6.31 -21.36 -29.33
C LEU A 486 5.76 -20.52 -30.49
N GLU A 487 4.63 -19.83 -30.28
CA GLU A 487 4.02 -18.91 -31.25
C GLU A 487 4.19 -17.43 -30.84
N TYR A 488 5.09 -17.16 -29.88
CA TYR A 488 5.44 -15.81 -29.47
C TYR A 488 6.06 -15.01 -30.63
N VAL A 489 5.53 -13.80 -30.87
CA VAL A 489 6.02 -12.85 -31.87
C VAL A 489 6.28 -11.50 -31.21
N ASN A 490 7.52 -11.03 -31.24
CA ASN A 490 7.91 -9.74 -30.69
C ASN A 490 7.46 -8.57 -31.60
N LYS A 491 6.22 -8.08 -31.43
CA LYS A 491 5.65 -6.99 -32.24
C LYS A 491 6.18 -5.59 -31.90
N TRP A 492 7.14 -5.47 -30.98
CA TRP A 492 7.84 -4.21 -30.68
C TRP A 492 9.28 -4.19 -31.20
N LYS A 493 9.71 -5.23 -31.91
CA LYS A 493 11.02 -5.31 -32.54
C LYS A 493 11.13 -4.28 -33.67
N GLU A 494 12.15 -3.44 -33.60
CA GLU A 494 12.64 -2.61 -34.71
C GLU A 494 13.63 -3.46 -35.54
N ASP A 495 13.58 -3.37 -36.87
CA ASP A 495 14.13 -4.38 -37.80
C ASP A 495 15.66 -4.38 -37.98
#